data_AF-E5VKJ9-F1
#
_entry.id   AF-E5VKJ9-F1
#
_cell.length_a   1.000
_cell.length_b   1.000
_cell.length_c   1.000
_cell.angle_alpha   90.00
_cell.angle_beta   90.00
_cell.angle_gamma   90.00
#
_symmetry.space_group_name_H-M   'P 1'
#
loop_
_entity.id
_entity.type
_entity.pdbx_description
1 polymer ?
#
loop_
_entity_poly.entity_id
_entity_poly.type
_entity_poly.pdbx_seq_one_letter_code
_entity_poly.pdbx_strand_id
1 'polypeptide(L)'
;MGLLGRLFGFGRPDESIMDESPNFDSIDLQKKTCPEMNIYKIRGRHPETKRLRTVRRVALEPADQEAVIASSGLYDIQFCEIEEQELPSERQINYAIDLGINLSDDYTKEDISCLITRAVHEEDRDDMIPVDLSLAKMVADHNICLSIFSGEKRALNALWFQLSKEEQLRFFIFCIHQNRLKCHSYDLEHSPYLDYYDRFVKEYKDNESLRRSLSGYVGSDLSLNKKPNKQRNAYKIANEFLIK
;
A
#
# COMPACT_ATOMS: atom_id res chain seq x y z
N MET A 1 55.33 23.40 44.09
CA MET A 1 55.51 23.17 42.64
C MET A 1 54.60 21.99 42.26
N GLY A 2 53.31 22.20 41.96
CA GLY A 2 52.75 22.44 40.61
C GLY A 2 52.93 21.20 39.73
N LEU A 3 51.94 20.49 39.13
CA LEU A 3 50.66 20.85 38.50
C LEU A 3 49.73 19.60 38.45
N LEU A 4 48.44 19.73 38.80
CA LEU A 4 47.23 19.65 37.93
C LEU A 4 46.95 18.35 37.12
N GLY A 5 45.81 17.69 37.44
CA GLY A 5 44.70 17.57 36.48
C GLY A 5 44.11 16.18 36.15
N ARG A 6 42.76 16.10 36.29
CA ARG A 6 41.75 15.15 35.72
C ARG A 6 41.48 13.87 36.53
N LEU A 7 40.37 13.69 37.28
CA LEU A 7 38.91 13.80 37.01
C LEU A 7 38.44 12.96 35.80
N PHE A 8 37.97 11.73 36.02
CA PHE A 8 36.55 11.33 36.07
C PHE A 8 36.40 9.80 36.11
N GLY A 9 35.42 9.33 36.90
CA GLY A 9 35.16 7.94 37.23
C GLY A 9 34.62 7.09 36.08
N PHE A 10 34.90 5.79 36.19
CA PHE A 10 34.34 4.72 35.37
C PHE A 10 32.83 4.59 35.64
N GLY A 11 32.02 5.20 34.78
CA GLY A 11 30.60 4.87 34.66
C GLY A 11 30.44 3.58 33.86
N ARG A 12 29.75 2.60 34.43
CA ARG A 12 29.23 1.43 33.71
C ARG A 12 28.26 1.92 32.63
N PRO A 13 28.22 1.31 31.43
CA PRO A 13 27.09 1.54 30.54
C PRO A 13 25.87 0.83 31.14
N ASP A 14 24.91 1.61 31.65
CA ASP A 14 23.53 1.16 31.83
C ASP A 14 22.95 0.91 30.43
N GLU A 15 23.12 -0.31 29.93
CA GLU A 15 22.32 -0.83 28.82
C GLU A 15 20.99 -1.33 29.39
N SER A 16 20.12 -0.38 29.74
CA SER A 16 18.67 -0.57 29.64
C SER A 16 18.19 0.27 28.46
N ILE A 17 18.55 -0.17 27.26
CA ILE A 17 17.74 0.16 26.09
C ILE A 17 16.43 -0.59 26.32
N MET A 18 15.49 0.12 26.94
CA MET A 18 14.10 -0.29 26.95
C MET A 18 13.70 -0.36 25.48
N ASP A 19 13.58 -1.58 24.98
CA ASP A 19 12.80 -1.87 23.78
C ASP A 19 11.42 -1.28 24.09
N GLU A 20 11.15 -0.07 23.59
CA GLU A 20 9.79 0.45 23.50
C GLU A 20 9.05 -0.39 22.46
N SER A 21 8.80 -1.63 22.83
CA SER A 21 7.72 -2.42 22.26
C SER A 21 6.47 -1.57 22.47
N PRO A 22 5.74 -1.19 21.40
CA PRO A 22 4.55 -0.37 21.56
C PRO A 22 3.62 -1.02 22.57
N ASN A 23 3.26 -0.28 23.61
CA ASN A 23 2.30 -0.71 24.61
C ASN A 23 0.97 -0.99 23.88
N PHE A 24 0.63 -2.27 23.71
CA PHE A 24 -0.52 -2.75 22.94
C PHE A 24 -1.84 -2.70 23.71
N ASP A 25 -1.87 -2.11 24.92
CA ASP A 25 -3.00 -2.16 25.86
C ASP A 25 -4.24 -1.34 25.46
N SER A 26 -4.32 -0.81 24.23
CA SER A 26 -5.60 -0.50 23.59
C SER A 26 -5.43 -0.38 22.06
N ILE A 27 -5.39 -1.51 21.34
CA ILE A 27 -5.47 -1.47 19.87
C ILE A 27 -6.86 -0.98 19.51
N ASP A 28 -6.95 0.27 19.02
CA ASP A 28 -8.17 0.76 18.40
C ASP A 28 -8.34 0.13 17.01
N LEU A 29 -9.06 -0.99 16.97
CA LEU A 29 -9.36 -1.73 15.74
C LEU A 29 -10.11 -0.88 14.70
N GLN A 30 -10.80 0.17 15.14
CA GLN A 30 -11.57 1.09 14.29
C GLN A 30 -10.77 2.34 13.91
N LYS A 31 -9.46 2.36 14.16
CA LYS A 31 -8.58 3.41 13.65
C LYS A 31 -8.63 3.43 12.11
N LYS A 32 -9.01 4.57 11.54
CA LYS A 32 -8.88 4.82 10.09
C LYS A 32 -7.40 4.87 9.72
N THR A 33 -7.02 4.11 8.70
CA THR A 33 -5.63 3.89 8.28
C THR A 33 -5.41 4.12 6.80
N CYS A 34 -6.47 4.21 6.01
CA CYS A 34 -6.40 4.53 4.59
C CYS A 34 -7.08 5.89 4.34
N PRO A 35 -6.50 6.73 3.46
CA PRO A 35 -7.24 7.86 2.90
C PRO A 35 -8.55 7.40 2.27
N GLU A 36 -9.57 8.26 2.33
CA GLU A 36 -10.88 7.99 1.75
C GLU A 36 -10.80 7.99 0.22
N MET A 37 -11.57 7.10 -0.39
CA MET A 37 -11.55 6.83 -1.83
C MET A 37 -12.97 6.63 -2.34
N ASN A 38 -13.25 7.17 -3.53
CA ASN A 38 -14.51 6.97 -4.21
C ASN A 38 -14.33 6.28 -5.54
N ILE A 39 -15.35 5.51 -5.91
CA ILE A 39 -15.51 5.00 -7.28
C ILE A 39 -16.36 6.02 -8.04
N TYR A 40 -15.81 6.59 -9.10
CA TYR A 40 -16.52 7.45 -10.03
C TYR A 40 -16.98 6.63 -11.23
N LYS A 41 -18.26 6.73 -11.53
CA LYS A 41 -18.88 6.16 -12.73
C LYS A 41 -18.99 7.25 -13.78
N ILE A 42 -18.29 7.07 -14.88
CA ILE A 42 -18.17 8.07 -15.95
C ILE A 42 -18.75 7.51 -17.23
N ARG A 43 -19.63 8.26 -17.88
CA ARG A 43 -20.17 7.92 -19.20
C ARG A 43 -19.83 9.00 -20.21
N GLY A 44 -19.21 8.59 -21.31
CA GLY A 44 -18.81 9.48 -22.40
C GLY A 44 -18.49 8.68 -23.66
N ARG A 45 -17.91 9.33 -24.67
CA ARG A 45 -17.51 8.70 -25.93
C ARG A 45 -16.05 8.28 -25.92
N HIS A 46 -15.78 7.12 -26.51
CA HIS A 46 -14.43 6.64 -26.74
C HIS A 46 -13.78 7.38 -27.93
N PRO A 47 -12.54 7.88 -27.82
CA PRO A 47 -11.90 8.71 -28.85
C PRO A 47 -11.81 8.03 -30.21
N GLU A 48 -11.51 6.73 -30.25
CA GLU A 48 -11.36 5.98 -31.51
C GLU A 48 -12.70 5.56 -32.13
N THR A 49 -13.57 4.90 -31.36
CA THR A 49 -14.78 4.27 -31.89
C THR A 49 -15.98 5.21 -31.95
N LYS A 50 -15.89 6.38 -31.29
CA LYS A 50 -16.97 7.39 -31.16
C LYS A 50 -18.24 6.88 -30.45
N ARG A 51 -18.21 5.63 -29.94
CA ARG A 51 -19.32 4.99 -29.22
C ARG A 51 -19.35 5.43 -27.77
N LEU A 52 -20.55 5.45 -27.19
CA LEU A 52 -20.72 5.65 -25.75
C LEU A 52 -20.16 4.46 -24.98
N ARG A 53 -19.43 4.77 -23.90
CA ARG A 53 -18.85 3.82 -22.97
C ARG A 53 -19.05 4.35 -21.55
N THR A 54 -19.28 3.43 -20.63
CA THR A 54 -19.21 3.70 -19.19
C THR A 54 -17.93 3.06 -18.65
N VAL A 55 -17.17 3.82 -17.87
CA VAL A 55 -15.95 3.37 -17.19
C VAL A 55 -16.04 3.73 -15.71
N ARG A 56 -15.31 2.99 -14.89
CA ARG A 56 -15.13 3.28 -13.47
C ARG A 56 -13.72 3.80 -13.25
N ARG A 57 -13.59 4.80 -12.39
CA ARG A 57 -12.31 5.34 -11.94
C ARG A 57 -12.30 5.47 -10.43
N VAL A 58 -11.21 5.09 -9.78
CA VAL A 58 -11.04 5.32 -8.35
C VAL A 58 -10.22 6.58 -8.15
N ALA A 59 -10.58 7.41 -7.18
CA ALA A 59 -9.79 8.57 -6.79
C ALA A 59 -9.86 8.80 -5.28
N LEU A 60 -8.79 9.39 -4.73
CA LEU A 60 -8.73 9.81 -3.33
C LEU A 60 -9.65 11.01 -3.08
N GLU A 61 -10.25 11.11 -1.90
CA GLU A 61 -10.99 12.31 -1.49
C GLU A 61 -10.09 13.38 -0.83
N PRO A 62 -10.35 14.68 -1.07
CA PRO A 62 -11.25 15.20 -2.11
C PRO A 62 -10.61 15.07 -3.51
N ALA A 63 -11.39 14.65 -4.51
CA ALA A 63 -10.93 14.55 -5.88
C ALA A 63 -11.43 15.74 -6.73
N ASP A 64 -10.59 16.24 -7.62
CA ASP A 64 -11.02 17.12 -8.70
C ASP A 64 -11.75 16.31 -9.79
N GLN A 65 -13.03 16.56 -9.96
CA GLN A 65 -13.87 15.86 -10.92
C GLN A 65 -13.35 15.99 -12.36
N GLU A 66 -12.72 17.11 -12.72
CA GLU A 66 -12.13 17.29 -14.05
C GLU A 66 -10.92 16.37 -14.26
N ALA A 67 -10.06 16.23 -13.25
CA ALA A 67 -8.94 15.31 -13.28
C ALA A 67 -9.39 13.84 -13.39
N VAL A 68 -10.46 13.46 -12.66
CA VAL A 68 -11.04 12.10 -12.74
C VAL A 68 -11.67 11.84 -14.11
N ILE A 69 -12.33 12.84 -14.70
CA ILE A 69 -12.83 12.75 -16.08
C ILE A 69 -11.67 12.61 -17.06
N ALA A 70 -10.60 13.39 -16.91
CA ALA A 70 -9.44 13.33 -17.79
C ALA A 70 -8.77 11.93 -17.77
N SER A 71 -8.64 11.32 -16.59
CA SER A 71 -8.07 9.97 -16.43
C SER A 71 -8.96 8.85 -17.03
N SER A 72 -10.23 9.15 -17.32
CA SER A 72 -11.12 8.21 -18.01
C SER A 72 -10.76 8.01 -19.48
N GLY A 73 -10.09 8.98 -20.10
CA GLY A 73 -9.80 9.01 -21.55
C GLY A 73 -11.06 9.17 -22.43
N LEU A 74 -12.22 9.45 -21.84
CA LEU A 74 -13.46 9.71 -22.56
C LEU A 74 -13.59 11.20 -22.88
N TYR A 75 -14.34 11.51 -23.94
CA TYR A 75 -14.75 12.87 -24.30
C TYR A 75 -16.27 12.94 -24.45
N ASP A 76 -16.86 14.13 -24.60
CA ASP A 76 -18.33 14.29 -24.70
C ASP A 76 -19.05 13.59 -23.53
N ILE A 77 -18.70 14.02 -22.31
CA ILE A 77 -19.13 13.40 -21.05
C ILE A 77 -20.62 13.66 -20.85
N GLN A 78 -21.38 12.60 -20.65
CA GLN A 78 -22.80 12.65 -20.30
C GLN A 78 -23.00 12.80 -18.79
N PHE A 79 -22.23 12.05 -18.01
CA PHE A 79 -22.22 12.17 -16.55
C PHE A 79 -20.91 11.66 -15.95
N CYS A 80 -20.63 12.16 -14.75
CA CYS A 80 -19.60 11.68 -13.85
C CYS A 80 -20.19 11.80 -12.44
N GLU A 81 -20.43 10.66 -11.79
CA GLU A 81 -21.07 10.58 -10.47
C GLU A 81 -20.28 9.63 -9.57
N ILE A 82 -20.34 9.85 -8.26
CA ILE A 82 -19.81 8.89 -7.28
C ILE A 82 -20.78 7.70 -7.24
N GLU A 83 -20.25 6.50 -7.41
CA GLU A 83 -21.00 5.26 -7.34
C GLU A 83 -21.27 4.91 -5.88
N GLU A 84 -22.56 4.74 -5.54
CA GLU A 84 -22.98 4.32 -4.21
C GLU A 84 -22.37 2.96 -3.86
N GLN A 85 -21.73 2.89 -2.70
CA GLN A 85 -21.11 1.67 -2.21
C GLN A 85 -22.15 0.73 -1.59
N GLU A 86 -21.88 -0.57 -1.66
CA GLU A 86 -22.80 -1.59 -1.14
C GLU A 86 -22.92 -1.48 0.39
N LEU A 87 -24.15 -1.50 0.90
CA LEU A 87 -24.42 -1.59 2.33
C LEU A 87 -24.03 -2.97 2.89
N PRO A 88 -23.59 -3.05 4.16
CA PRO A 88 -23.33 -4.32 4.82
C PRO A 88 -24.55 -5.23 4.85
N SER A 89 -24.34 -6.54 4.70
CA SER A 89 -25.41 -7.52 4.90
C SER A 89 -25.76 -7.68 6.39
N GLU A 90 -26.99 -8.07 6.70
CA GLU A 90 -27.41 -8.37 8.08
C GLU A 90 -26.48 -9.36 8.79
N ARG A 91 -25.94 -10.34 8.05
CA ARG A 91 -24.96 -11.30 8.60
C ARG A 91 -23.66 -10.64 9.02
N GLN A 92 -23.14 -9.69 8.24
CA GLN A 92 -21.93 -8.94 8.59
C GLN A 92 -22.19 -8.02 9.78
N ILE A 93 -23.35 -7.36 9.81
CA ILE A 93 -23.78 -6.49 10.91
C ILE A 93 -23.82 -7.28 12.22
N ASN A 94 -24.55 -8.40 12.24
CA ASN A 94 -24.68 -9.23 13.44
C ASN A 94 -23.32 -9.74 13.90
N TYR A 95 -22.47 -10.22 12.98
CA TYR A 95 -21.15 -10.73 13.33
C TYR A 95 -20.22 -9.63 13.85
N ALA A 96 -20.28 -8.42 13.29
CA ALA A 96 -19.51 -7.28 13.78
C ALA A 96 -19.94 -6.87 15.21
N ILE A 97 -21.26 -6.91 15.50
CA ILE A 97 -21.79 -6.68 16.86
C ILE A 97 -21.28 -7.73 17.82
N ASP A 98 -21.29 -9.01 17.44
CA ASP A 98 -20.76 -10.11 18.27
C ASP A 98 -19.27 -9.94 18.59
N LEU A 99 -18.51 -9.31 17.70
CA LEU A 99 -17.09 -8.96 17.87
C LEU A 99 -16.86 -7.65 18.64
N GLY A 100 -17.92 -6.94 19.05
CA GLY A 100 -17.83 -5.67 19.76
C GLY A 100 -17.41 -4.48 18.90
N ILE A 101 -17.60 -4.55 17.58
CA ILE A 101 -17.33 -3.44 16.65
C ILE A 101 -18.46 -2.41 16.77
N ASN A 102 -18.10 -1.14 16.95
CA ASN A 102 -19.08 -0.05 16.93
C ASN A 102 -19.45 0.24 15.47
N LEU A 103 -20.74 0.17 15.16
CA LEU A 103 -21.24 0.40 13.81
C LEU A 103 -21.57 1.89 13.61
N SER A 104 -21.32 2.36 12.38
CA SER A 104 -21.80 3.64 11.86
C SER A 104 -22.72 3.37 10.67
N ASP A 105 -23.74 4.21 10.48
CA ASP A 105 -24.65 4.13 9.32
C ASP A 105 -23.92 4.39 8.00
N ASP A 106 -22.78 5.10 8.06
CA ASP A 106 -21.94 5.40 6.89
C ASP A 106 -21.01 4.24 6.49
N TYR A 107 -20.93 3.17 7.29
CA TYR A 107 -20.03 2.07 7.00
C TYR A 107 -20.54 1.19 5.88
N THR A 108 -19.66 0.94 4.92
CA THR A 108 -19.96 0.10 3.77
C THR A 108 -19.69 -1.36 4.06
N LYS A 109 -20.16 -2.22 3.17
CA LYS A 109 -19.89 -3.66 3.22
C LYS A 109 -18.39 -3.97 3.30
N GLU A 110 -17.55 -3.23 2.60
CA GLU A 110 -16.10 -3.45 2.63
C GLU A 110 -15.49 -2.96 3.95
N ASP A 111 -15.98 -1.84 4.49
CA ASP A 111 -15.54 -1.33 5.80
C ASP A 111 -15.80 -2.34 6.91
N ILE A 112 -17.02 -2.87 6.99
CA ILE A 112 -17.37 -3.88 7.98
C ILE A 112 -16.54 -5.15 7.79
N SER A 113 -16.32 -5.58 6.53
CA SER A 113 -15.46 -6.75 6.25
C SER A 113 -14.02 -6.52 6.72
N CYS A 114 -13.50 -5.32 6.54
CA CYS A 114 -12.15 -4.95 6.97
C CYS A 114 -12.04 -4.92 8.49
N LEU A 115 -13.01 -4.34 9.19
CA LEU A 115 -13.06 -4.32 10.66
C LEU A 115 -13.20 -5.73 11.26
N ILE A 116 -14.05 -6.59 10.67
CA ILE A 116 -14.15 -8.00 11.07
C ILE A 116 -12.80 -8.70 10.89
N THR A 117 -12.11 -8.49 9.76
CA THR A 117 -10.79 -9.09 9.50
C THR A 117 -9.81 -8.71 10.61
N ARG A 118 -9.75 -7.41 10.97
CA ARG A 118 -8.89 -6.90 12.05
C ARG A 118 -9.21 -7.50 13.41
N ALA A 119 -10.49 -7.70 13.72
CA ALA A 119 -10.94 -8.23 15.00
C ALA A 119 -10.65 -9.73 15.16
N VAL A 120 -10.71 -10.49 14.06
CA VAL A 120 -10.57 -11.97 14.09
C VAL A 120 -9.10 -12.41 13.92
N HIS A 121 -8.30 -11.67 13.14
CA HIS A 121 -6.95 -12.09 12.77
C HIS A 121 -5.89 -11.25 13.48
N GLU A 122 -5.51 -11.66 14.70
CA GLU A 122 -4.46 -10.99 15.49
C GLU A 122 -3.08 -10.94 14.81
N GLU A 123 -2.82 -11.82 13.85
CA GLU A 123 -1.59 -11.82 13.03
C GLU A 123 -1.60 -10.75 11.93
N ASP A 124 -2.75 -10.10 11.69
CA ASP A 124 -2.93 -9.00 10.74
C ASP A 124 -2.73 -7.63 11.41
N ARG A 125 -1.96 -7.51 12.50
CA ARG A 125 -1.59 -6.18 13.06
C ARG A 125 -0.92 -5.25 12.05
N ASP A 126 -0.34 -5.79 10.99
CA ASP A 126 0.17 -4.99 9.85
C ASP A 126 -0.94 -4.30 9.05
N ASP A 127 -2.19 -4.76 9.15
CA ASP A 127 -3.37 -4.04 8.62
C ASP A 127 -3.71 -2.79 9.45
N MET A 128 -3.00 -2.54 10.56
CA MET A 128 -3.07 -1.29 11.33
C MET A 128 -1.99 -0.28 10.92
N ILE A 129 -1.00 -0.68 10.11
CA ILE A 129 -0.02 0.26 9.55
C ILE A 129 -0.75 1.17 8.56
N PRO A 130 -0.74 2.51 8.75
CA PRO A 130 -1.39 3.42 7.82
C PRO A 130 -0.87 3.28 6.39
N VAL A 131 -1.77 3.36 5.43
CA VAL A 131 -1.45 3.39 4.01
C VAL A 131 -0.77 4.72 3.71
N ASP A 132 0.46 4.67 3.20
CA ASP A 132 1.16 5.85 2.72
C ASP A 132 0.39 6.51 1.56
N LEU A 133 0.41 7.84 1.48
CA LEU A 133 -0.36 8.57 0.47
C LEU A 133 0.06 8.22 -0.96
N SER A 134 1.34 7.97 -1.21
CA SER A 134 1.82 7.59 -2.55
C SER A 134 1.41 6.16 -2.91
N LEU A 135 1.31 5.26 -1.93
CA LEU A 135 0.73 3.93 -2.13
C LEU A 135 -0.78 4.02 -2.41
N ALA A 136 -1.50 4.87 -1.66
CA ALA A 136 -2.93 5.08 -1.85
C ALA A 136 -3.24 5.62 -3.26
N LYS A 137 -2.43 6.57 -3.76
CA LYS A 137 -2.52 7.07 -5.15
C LYS A 137 -2.31 5.95 -6.16
N MET A 138 -1.22 5.19 -6.03
CA MET A 138 -0.92 4.08 -6.94
C MET A 138 -2.05 3.04 -6.97
N VAL A 139 -2.61 2.68 -5.81
CA VAL A 139 -3.76 1.77 -5.70
C VAL A 139 -4.99 2.33 -6.44
N ALA A 140 -5.28 3.63 -6.29
CA ALA A 140 -6.37 4.29 -6.99
C ALA A 140 -6.16 4.33 -8.52
N ASP A 141 -4.93 4.57 -8.99
CA ASP A 141 -4.57 4.56 -10.41
C ASP A 141 -4.79 3.18 -11.05
N HIS A 142 -4.62 2.11 -10.27
CA HIS A 142 -4.96 0.74 -10.64
C HIS A 142 -6.46 0.39 -10.46
N ASN A 143 -7.33 1.39 -10.21
CA ASN A 143 -8.79 1.26 -10.02
C ASN A 143 -9.20 0.36 -8.86
N ILE A 144 -8.39 0.33 -7.80
CA ILE A 144 -8.70 -0.42 -6.58
C ILE A 144 -9.23 0.57 -5.54
N CYS A 145 -10.44 0.33 -5.05
CA CYS A 145 -11.01 1.11 -3.94
C CYS A 145 -10.80 0.36 -2.64
N LEU A 146 -10.12 1.00 -1.68
CA LEU A 146 -9.87 0.43 -0.36
C LEU A 146 -10.90 0.97 0.64
N SER A 147 -11.22 0.16 1.64
CA SER A 147 -11.87 0.65 2.86
C SER A 147 -10.96 1.65 3.57
N ILE A 148 -11.53 2.64 4.26
CA ILE A 148 -10.83 3.57 5.16
C ILE A 148 -10.10 2.86 6.32
N PHE A 149 -10.50 1.61 6.60
CA PHE A 149 -9.89 0.70 7.57
C PHE A 149 -8.86 -0.25 6.92
N SER A 150 -8.47 -0.04 5.66
CA SER A 150 -7.40 -0.84 5.06
C SER A 150 -6.05 -0.37 5.57
N GLY A 151 -5.16 -1.30 5.90
CA GLY A 151 -3.75 -1.00 6.19
C GLY A 151 -2.86 -1.19 4.98
N GLU A 152 -1.58 -0.84 5.16
CA GLU A 152 -0.54 -1.00 4.13
C GLU A 152 -0.49 -2.42 3.57
N LYS A 153 -0.57 -3.45 4.44
CA LYS A 153 -0.57 -4.86 4.02
C LYS A 153 -1.68 -5.16 3.01
N ARG A 154 -2.93 -4.80 3.33
CA ARG A 154 -4.08 -4.96 2.43
C ARG A 154 -3.90 -4.19 1.12
N ALA A 155 -3.43 -2.95 1.19
CA ALA A 155 -3.17 -2.11 0.02
C ALA A 155 -2.13 -2.75 -0.93
N LEU A 156 -0.99 -3.17 -0.39
CA LEU A 156 0.07 -3.83 -1.17
C LEU A 156 -0.41 -5.15 -1.77
N ASN A 157 -1.13 -5.97 -1.01
CA ASN A 157 -1.64 -7.24 -1.49
C ASN A 157 -2.66 -7.04 -2.62
N ALA A 158 -3.56 -6.07 -2.50
CA ALA A 158 -4.51 -5.73 -3.56
C ALA A 158 -3.79 -5.24 -4.82
N LEU A 159 -2.80 -4.35 -4.67
CA LEU A 159 -2.02 -3.81 -5.79
C LEU A 159 -1.24 -4.89 -6.52
N TRP A 160 -0.47 -5.71 -5.79
CA TRP A 160 0.47 -6.69 -6.35
C TRP A 160 -0.16 -7.64 -7.38
N PHE A 161 -1.39 -8.08 -7.13
CA PHE A 161 -2.11 -8.98 -8.03
C PHE A 161 -2.74 -8.29 -9.25
N GLN A 162 -2.87 -6.96 -9.22
CA GLN A 162 -3.34 -6.18 -10.37
C GLN A 162 -2.21 -5.76 -11.31
N LEU A 163 -0.97 -5.71 -10.81
CA LEU A 163 0.20 -5.40 -11.63
C LEU A 163 0.45 -6.48 -12.69
N SER A 164 0.75 -6.05 -13.91
CA SER A 164 1.32 -6.93 -14.94
C SER A 164 2.70 -7.45 -14.51
N LYS A 165 3.21 -8.48 -15.20
CA LYS A 165 4.51 -9.07 -14.86
C LYS A 165 5.67 -8.07 -14.93
N GLU A 166 5.62 -7.12 -15.86
CA GLU A 166 6.66 -6.10 -16.00
C GLU A 166 6.53 -5.02 -14.91
N GLU A 167 5.30 -4.61 -14.58
CA GLU A 167 5.04 -3.70 -13.46
C GLU A 167 5.45 -4.33 -12.12
N GLN A 168 5.17 -5.62 -11.91
CA GLN A 168 5.62 -6.36 -10.72
C GLN A 168 7.15 -6.32 -10.59
N LEU A 169 7.89 -6.50 -11.69
CA LEU A 169 9.35 -6.42 -11.68
C LEU A 169 9.83 -5.00 -11.35
N ARG A 170 9.21 -3.98 -11.94
CA ARG A 170 9.54 -2.57 -11.70
C ARG A 170 9.26 -2.16 -10.26
N PHE A 171 8.08 -2.50 -9.75
CA PHE A 171 7.68 -2.25 -8.38
C PHE A 171 8.57 -3.02 -7.40
N PHE A 172 8.90 -4.27 -7.70
CA PHE A 172 9.80 -5.09 -6.90
C PHE A 172 11.18 -4.45 -6.72
N ILE A 173 11.87 -4.13 -7.82
CA ILE A 173 13.23 -3.54 -7.73
C ILE A 173 13.20 -2.19 -7.01
N PHE A 174 12.16 -1.39 -7.25
CA PHE A 174 11.92 -0.13 -6.55
C PHE A 174 11.80 -0.34 -5.03
N CYS A 175 10.93 -1.24 -4.57
CA CYS A 175 10.74 -1.51 -3.14
C CYS A 175 12.04 -2.00 -2.47
N ILE A 176 12.83 -2.84 -3.16
CA ILE A 176 14.13 -3.28 -2.64
C ILE A 176 15.11 -2.10 -2.56
N HIS A 177 15.10 -1.20 -3.55
CA HIS A 177 15.97 -0.02 -3.55
C HIS A 177 15.59 0.98 -2.45
N GLN A 178 14.30 1.29 -2.30
CA GLN A 178 13.79 2.15 -1.23
C GLN A 178 14.18 1.65 0.17
N ASN A 179 14.05 0.34 0.40
CA ASN A 179 14.52 -0.30 1.63
C ASN A 179 16.02 -0.10 1.90
N ARG A 180 16.86 -0.10 0.85
CA ARG A 180 18.31 0.16 0.99
C ARG A 180 18.58 1.62 1.31
N LEU A 181 17.84 2.53 0.69
CA LEU A 181 17.91 3.97 0.94
C LEU A 181 17.27 4.37 2.27
N LYS A 182 16.58 3.45 2.96
CA LYS A 182 15.75 3.71 4.14
C LYS A 182 14.67 4.76 3.87
N CYS A 183 14.14 4.78 2.65
CA CYS A 183 13.03 5.63 2.24
C CYS A 183 11.72 4.82 2.36
N HIS A 184 10.68 5.45 2.91
CA HIS A 184 9.39 4.81 3.20
C HIS A 184 8.27 5.30 2.27
N SER A 185 8.62 5.93 1.14
CA SER A 185 7.66 6.38 0.13
C SER A 185 7.53 5.38 -1.01
N TYR A 186 6.31 5.18 -1.48
CA TYR A 186 5.95 4.36 -2.64
C TYR A 186 5.82 5.17 -3.94
N ASP A 187 6.34 6.41 -3.97
CA ASP A 187 6.28 7.27 -5.15
C ASP A 187 7.27 6.81 -6.24
N LEU A 188 6.89 5.74 -6.95
CA LEU A 188 7.66 5.14 -8.02
C LEU A 188 7.81 6.09 -9.21
N GLU A 189 6.72 6.77 -9.60
CA GLU A 189 6.65 7.60 -10.81
C GLU A 189 7.56 8.83 -10.75
N HIS A 190 7.84 9.35 -9.55
CA HIS A 190 8.75 10.49 -9.36
C HIS A 190 10.15 10.06 -8.89
N SER A 191 10.45 8.76 -8.92
CA SER A 191 11.77 8.27 -8.51
C SER A 191 12.88 8.76 -9.44
N PRO A 192 14.00 9.31 -8.92
CA PRO A 192 15.12 9.74 -9.77
C PRO A 192 15.87 8.57 -10.42
N TYR A 193 15.48 7.32 -10.11
CA TYR A 193 16.12 6.09 -10.57
C TYR A 193 15.26 5.28 -11.55
N LEU A 194 14.22 5.89 -12.14
CA LEU A 194 13.31 5.20 -13.07
C LEU A 194 14.04 4.45 -14.21
N ASP A 195 15.00 5.11 -14.87
CA ASP A 195 15.80 4.50 -15.94
C ASP A 195 16.54 3.23 -15.46
N TYR A 196 16.96 3.21 -14.20
CA TYR A 196 17.65 2.07 -13.61
C TYR A 196 16.69 0.90 -13.35
N TYR A 197 15.47 1.19 -12.92
CA TYR A 197 14.42 0.17 -12.77
C TYR A 197 13.98 -0.38 -14.13
N ASP A 198 13.89 0.45 -15.16
CA ASP A 198 13.53 0.01 -16.51
C ASP A 198 14.59 -0.89 -17.13
N ARG A 199 15.87 -0.60 -16.87
CA ARG A 199 16.96 -1.51 -17.21
C ARG A 199 16.82 -2.86 -16.51
N PHE A 200 16.51 -2.88 -15.22
CA PHE A 200 16.27 -4.13 -14.49
C PHE A 200 15.13 -4.93 -15.13
N VAL A 201 14.00 -4.30 -15.43
CA VAL A 201 12.88 -4.96 -16.11
C VAL A 201 13.32 -5.53 -17.46
N LYS A 202 14.02 -4.74 -18.28
CA LYS A 202 14.49 -5.18 -19.61
C LYS A 202 15.43 -6.38 -19.54
N GLU A 203 16.37 -6.38 -18.59
CA GLU A 203 17.36 -7.45 -18.42
C GLU A 203 16.75 -8.73 -17.83
N TYR A 204 15.79 -8.59 -16.91
CA TYR A 204 15.27 -9.72 -16.12
C TYR A 204 13.85 -10.15 -16.46
N LYS A 205 13.16 -9.49 -17.41
CA LYS A 205 11.77 -9.82 -17.75
C LYS A 205 11.58 -11.30 -18.06
N ASP A 206 12.54 -11.94 -18.73
CA ASP A 206 12.48 -13.35 -19.15
C ASP A 206 13.33 -14.28 -18.27
N ASN A 207 13.82 -13.81 -17.12
CA ASN A 207 14.60 -14.62 -16.19
C ASN A 207 13.68 -15.58 -15.41
N GLU A 208 13.74 -16.87 -15.74
CA GLU A 208 12.90 -17.90 -15.11
C GLU A 208 13.15 -18.07 -13.60
N SER A 209 14.41 -17.94 -13.17
CA SER A 209 14.81 -18.06 -11.76
C SER A 209 14.19 -16.95 -10.91
N LEU A 210 14.18 -15.72 -11.44
CA LEU A 210 13.51 -14.59 -10.81
C LEU A 210 12.00 -14.77 -10.80
N ARG A 211 11.39 -15.12 -11.95
CA ARG A 211 9.94 -15.36 -12.05
C ARG A 211 9.45 -16.41 -11.06
N ARG A 212 10.17 -17.53 -10.95
CA ARG A 212 9.85 -18.60 -9.99
C ARG A 212 10.00 -18.16 -8.53
N SER A 213 10.96 -17.28 -8.24
CA SER A 213 11.08 -16.72 -6.90
C SER A 213 9.99 -15.70 -6.59
N LEU A 214 9.55 -14.90 -7.58
CA LEU A 214 8.49 -13.91 -7.43
C LEU A 214 7.09 -14.53 -7.32
N SER A 215 6.86 -15.73 -7.87
CA SER A 215 5.56 -16.41 -7.71
C SER A 215 5.22 -16.76 -6.26
N GLY A 216 6.21 -16.77 -5.36
CA GLY A 216 6.00 -16.94 -3.92
C GLY A 216 5.84 -15.62 -3.15
N TYR A 217 5.86 -14.47 -3.82
CA TYR A 217 5.65 -13.17 -3.19
C TYR A 217 4.16 -12.83 -3.10
N VAL A 218 3.80 -12.24 -1.96
CA VAL A 218 2.60 -11.42 -1.80
C VAL A 218 3.01 -9.96 -1.71
N GLY A 219 2.09 -9.03 -1.97
CA GLY A 219 2.41 -7.60 -1.94
C GLY A 219 3.01 -7.14 -0.61
N SER A 220 2.53 -7.65 0.52
CA SER A 220 3.02 -7.30 1.85
C SER A 220 4.46 -7.75 2.14
N ASP A 221 5.04 -8.64 1.33
CA ASP A 221 6.47 -8.96 1.39
C ASP A 221 7.35 -7.76 0.96
N LEU A 222 6.74 -6.76 0.30
CA LEU A 222 7.39 -5.55 -0.23
C LEU A 222 7.11 -4.30 0.63
N SER A 223 6.52 -4.48 1.81
CA SER A 223 6.33 -3.38 2.77
C SER A 223 7.66 -2.68 3.06
N LEU A 224 7.65 -1.35 2.96
CA LEU A 224 8.78 -0.49 3.34
C LEU A 224 8.90 -0.34 4.86
N ASN A 225 7.87 -0.72 5.62
CA ASN A 225 7.87 -0.75 7.09
C ASN A 225 8.46 -2.05 7.65
N LYS A 226 8.80 -3.02 6.79
CA LYS A 226 9.35 -4.31 7.19
C LYS A 226 10.69 -4.59 6.55
N LYS A 227 11.53 -5.35 7.25
CA LYS A 227 12.80 -5.81 6.68
C LYS A 227 12.53 -6.82 5.57
N PRO A 228 13.12 -6.63 4.36
CA PRO A 228 12.92 -7.57 3.27
C PRO A 228 13.58 -8.92 3.59
N ASN A 229 12.98 -10.00 3.09
CA ASN A 229 13.55 -11.33 3.26
C ASN A 229 14.78 -11.52 2.36
N LYS A 230 15.96 -11.35 2.96
CA LYS A 230 17.27 -11.44 2.27
C LYS A 230 17.63 -12.85 1.76
N GLN A 231 16.91 -13.88 2.20
CA GLN A 231 17.18 -15.26 1.79
C GLN A 231 16.53 -15.60 0.44
N ARG A 232 15.47 -14.89 0.04
CA ARG A 232 14.77 -15.12 -1.22
C ARG A 232 15.67 -14.84 -2.42
N ASN A 233 15.61 -15.71 -3.43
CA ASN A 233 16.43 -15.59 -4.62
C ASN A 233 16.17 -14.28 -5.39
N ALA A 234 14.90 -13.87 -5.50
CA ALA A 234 14.53 -12.58 -6.09
C ALA A 234 15.24 -11.40 -5.41
N TYR A 235 15.29 -11.39 -4.08
CA TYR A 235 15.99 -10.35 -3.33
C TYR A 235 17.47 -10.32 -3.68
N LYS A 236 18.13 -11.49 -3.70
CA LYS A 236 19.57 -11.58 -4.03
C LYS A 236 19.86 -11.02 -5.41
N ILE A 237 19.07 -11.42 -6.42
CA ILE A 237 19.19 -10.94 -7.80
C ILE A 237 19.03 -9.42 -7.88
N ALA A 238 17.96 -8.88 -7.28
CA ALA A 238 17.74 -7.43 -7.25
C ALA A 238 18.87 -6.70 -6.52
N ASN A 239 19.28 -7.20 -5.36
CA ASN A 239 20.33 -6.57 -4.56
C ASN A 239 21.70 -6.60 -5.27
N GLU A 240 22.02 -7.68 -5.98
CA GLU A 240 23.22 -7.76 -6.83
C GLU A 240 23.17 -6.76 -8.00
N PHE A 241 21.99 -6.59 -8.61
CA PHE A 241 21.80 -5.57 -9.63
C PHE A 241 22.05 -4.17 -9.05
N LEU A 242 21.43 -3.82 -7.92
CA LEU A 242 21.56 -2.50 -7.27
C LEU A 242 22.98 -2.14 -6.77
N ILE A 243 23.90 -3.11 -6.72
CA ILE A 243 25.30 -2.88 -6.30
C ILE A 243 26.21 -2.61 -7.52
N LYS A 244 25.76 -2.96 -8.73
CA LYS A 244 26.48 -2.72 -9.99
C LYS A 244 26.25 -1.29 -10.49
#